data_AF-A0A0L0UNE0-F1
#
_entry.id   AF-A0A0L0UNE0-F1
#
_cell.length_a   1.000
_cell.length_b   1.000
_cell.length_c   1.000
_cell.angle_alpha   90.00
_cell.angle_beta   90.00
_cell.angle_gamma   90.00
#
_symmetry.space_group_name_H-M   'P 1'
#
loop_
_entity.id
_entity.type
_entity.pdbx_description
1 polymer ?
#
loop_
_entity_poly.entity_id
_entity_poly.type
_entity_poly.pdbx_seq_one_letter_code
_entity_poly.pdbx_strand_id
1 'polypeptide(L)'
;MHSDLPFCSENIKPYHFSKCKKLVASLHDKKNYVIHYRVLQQCIQNGLILKKIHKVLEFKQAPWLKEYIDLNNAQRTLSTNDFQKNLFKLMNNSVYGKTMENVDKRKDVKLVCGWESEGKVQKARALIAKPNFHSSTHFSEDLVAIQLKRMYAFYNKPMYLGFTVLELSKWK
;
A
#
# COMPACT_ATOMS: atom_id res chain seq x y z
N MET A 1 19.28 -2.51 17.40
CA MET A 1 19.19 -2.15 15.96
C MET A 1 18.41 -0.83 15.71
N HIS A 2 18.29 0.04 16.73
CA HIS A 2 17.72 1.40 16.63
C HIS A 2 18.65 2.44 17.30
N SER A 3 19.89 2.07 17.59
CA SER A 3 20.88 2.94 18.25
C SER A 3 21.35 4.11 17.38
N ASP A 4 21.22 4.00 16.06
CA ASP A 4 21.94 4.91 15.14
C ASP A 4 21.02 5.84 14.34
N LEU A 5 19.69 5.63 14.35
CA LEU A 5 18.74 6.40 13.54
C LEU A 5 17.58 6.93 14.38
N PRO A 6 17.20 8.22 14.23
CA PRO A 6 16.10 8.79 14.99
C PRO A 6 14.76 8.16 14.63
N PHE A 7 13.89 8.08 15.64
CA PHE A 7 12.52 7.59 15.50
C PHE A 7 11.69 8.47 14.56
N CYS A 8 10.54 7.95 14.12
CA CYS A 8 9.54 8.69 13.35
C CYS A 8 10.06 9.21 11.99
N SER A 9 10.62 8.33 11.16
CA SER A 9 11.10 8.71 9.83
C SER A 9 9.97 9.20 8.91
N GLU A 10 10.25 10.23 8.13
CA GLU A 10 9.26 10.91 7.29
C GLU A 10 9.59 10.78 5.81
N ASN A 11 8.56 10.74 4.98
CA ASN A 11 8.71 10.67 3.53
C ASN A 11 8.84 12.09 2.93
N ILE A 12 10.05 12.66 3.01
CA ILE A 12 10.36 14.03 2.59
C ILE A 12 11.28 14.04 1.36
N LYS A 13 11.30 15.15 0.62
CA LYS A 13 12.33 15.37 -0.41
C LYS A 13 13.56 15.95 0.28
N PRO A 14 14.72 15.27 0.28
CA PRO A 14 15.93 15.84 0.84
C PRO A 14 16.33 17.08 0.04
N TYR A 15 16.72 18.14 0.72
CA TYR A 15 17.21 19.36 0.09
C TYR A 15 18.44 19.04 -0.77
N HIS A 16 18.53 19.67 -1.95
CA HIS A 16 19.66 19.67 -2.88
C HIS A 16 20.06 18.36 -3.61
N PHE A 17 19.60 17.17 -3.21
CA PHE A 17 20.15 15.92 -3.79
C PHE A 17 19.15 15.02 -4.54
N SER A 18 17.83 15.19 -4.41
CA SER A 18 16.88 14.30 -5.08
C SER A 18 15.52 14.92 -5.38
N LYS A 19 15.03 14.70 -6.62
CA LYS A 19 13.65 15.05 -7.02
C LYS A 19 12.59 14.12 -6.40
N CYS A 20 13.02 12.95 -5.92
CA CYS A 20 12.16 11.91 -5.36
C CYS A 20 12.06 12.04 -3.84
N LYS A 21 10.87 11.75 -3.30
CA LYS A 21 10.70 11.65 -1.85
C LYS A 21 11.44 10.40 -1.34
N LYS A 22 12.12 10.52 -0.21
CA LYS A 22 12.82 9.42 0.45
C LYS A 22 12.35 9.33 1.90
N LEU A 23 12.45 8.14 2.48
CA LEU A 23 12.25 7.98 3.92
C LEU A 23 13.49 8.51 4.64
N VAL A 24 13.34 9.62 5.36
CA VAL A 24 14.44 10.33 6.04
C VAL A 24 14.19 10.30 7.54
N ALA A 25 15.18 9.84 8.29
CA ALA A 25 15.21 9.93 9.73
C ALA A 25 15.78 11.30 10.12
N SER A 26 14.92 12.31 10.24
CA SER A 26 15.34 13.68 10.59
C SER A 26 15.05 14.00 12.06
N LEU A 27 15.92 14.79 12.68
CA LEU A 27 15.75 15.28 14.05
C LEU A 27 14.79 16.49 14.16
N HIS A 28 14.23 16.94 13.05
CA HIS A 28 13.29 18.06 13.04
C HIS A 28 11.96 17.69 13.71
N ASP A 29 11.29 18.72 14.25
CA ASP A 29 9.93 18.63 14.79
C ASP A 29 8.97 17.91 13.84
N LYS A 30 8.32 16.87 14.35
CA LYS A 30 7.29 16.09 13.64
C LYS A 30 5.94 16.73 13.84
N LYS A 31 5.21 17.00 12.75
CA LYS A 31 3.85 17.58 12.78
C LYS A 31 2.87 16.64 12.09
N ASN A 32 1.69 16.43 12.69
CA ASN A 32 0.65 15.52 12.19
C ASN A 32 1.14 14.10 11.88
N TYR A 33 2.16 13.63 12.61
CA TYR A 33 2.72 12.29 12.43
C TYR A 33 1.75 11.24 13.00
N VAL A 34 1.49 10.17 12.23
CA VAL A 34 0.63 9.07 12.66
C VAL A 34 1.52 7.94 13.17
N ILE A 35 1.32 7.53 14.42
CA ILE A 35 2.16 6.55 15.12
C ILE A 35 1.30 5.60 15.94
N HIS A 36 1.74 4.35 16.07
CA HIS A 36 1.10 3.39 16.98
C HIS A 36 1.50 3.67 18.44
N TYR A 37 0.58 3.48 19.40
CA TYR A 37 0.79 3.89 20.80
C TYR A 37 2.04 3.27 21.45
N ARG A 38 2.35 1.99 21.17
CA ARG A 38 3.56 1.31 21.71
C ARG A 38 4.86 1.95 21.22
N VAL A 39 4.90 2.32 19.94
CA VAL A 39 6.06 2.99 19.33
C VAL A 39 6.16 4.40 19.89
N LEU A 40 5.04 5.10 20.11
CA LEU A 40 5.02 6.42 20.74
C LEU A 40 5.56 6.37 22.18
N GLN A 41 5.16 5.37 22.98
CA GLN A 41 5.70 5.19 24.34
C GLN A 41 7.21 5.00 24.31
N GLN A 42 7.73 4.18 23.40
CA GLN A 42 9.17 4.01 23.20
C GLN A 42 9.86 5.31 22.78
N CYS A 43 9.26 6.08 21.87
CA CYS A 43 9.78 7.38 21.45
C CYS A 43 9.93 8.34 22.64
N ILE A 44 8.91 8.40 23.51
CA ILE A 44 8.92 9.25 24.71
C ILE A 44 10.01 8.81 25.69
N GLN A 45 10.15 7.50 25.92
CA GLN A 45 11.23 6.94 26.75
C GLN A 45 12.62 7.30 26.23
N ASN A 46 12.78 7.45 24.92
CA ASN A 46 14.03 7.84 24.27
C ASN A 46 14.16 9.38 24.08
N GLY A 47 13.32 10.17 24.75
CA GLY A 47 13.48 11.62 24.83
C GLY A 47 12.63 12.44 23.85
N LEU A 48 11.73 11.84 23.06
CA LEU A 48 10.77 12.64 22.28
C LEU A 48 9.72 13.29 23.19
N ILE A 49 9.57 14.60 23.05
CA ILE A 49 8.57 15.39 23.80
C ILE A 49 7.28 15.48 22.99
N LEU A 50 6.20 14.89 23.50
CA LEU A 50 4.88 14.99 22.88
C LEU A 50 4.25 16.36 23.17
N LYS A 51 4.06 17.18 22.12
CA LYS A 51 3.44 18.51 22.25
C LYS A 51 1.91 18.47 22.22
N LYS A 52 1.31 17.72 21.29
CA LYS A 52 -0.15 17.69 21.08
C LYS A 52 -0.61 16.41 20.40
N ILE A 53 -1.74 15.87 20.85
CA ILE A 53 -2.47 14.80 20.17
C ILE A 53 -3.63 15.41 19.39
N HIS A 54 -3.74 15.09 18.10
CA HIS A 54 -4.78 15.65 17.23
C HIS A 54 -5.98 14.71 17.04
N LYS A 55 -5.73 13.41 16.87
CA LYS A 55 -6.74 12.38 16.62
C LYS A 55 -6.27 11.06 17.23
N VAL A 56 -7.20 10.25 17.71
CA VAL A 56 -6.96 8.91 18.24
C VAL A 56 -7.93 7.94 17.58
N LEU A 57 -7.41 6.79 17.16
CA LEU A 57 -8.22 5.66 16.68
C LEU A 57 -8.01 4.51 17.67
N GLU A 58 -9.09 4.13 18.36
CA GLU A 58 -9.09 3.02 19.30
C GLU A 58 -9.73 1.77 18.67
N PHE A 59 -9.19 0.60 18.99
CA PHE A 59 -9.70 -0.66 18.49
C PHE A 59 -9.39 -1.81 19.46
N LYS A 60 -10.23 -2.83 19.45
CA LYS A 60 -10.00 -4.09 20.18
C LYS A 60 -9.03 -4.96 19.40
N GLN A 61 -8.11 -5.60 20.11
CA GLN A 61 -7.09 -6.47 19.53
C GLN A 61 -7.40 -7.93 19.83
N ALA A 62 -7.29 -8.79 18.83
CA ALA A 62 -7.42 -10.24 18.97
C ALA A 62 -6.46 -10.94 17.99
N PRO A 63 -5.96 -12.14 18.31
CA PRO A 63 -5.07 -12.90 17.44
C PRO A 63 -5.82 -13.64 16.31
N TRP A 64 -6.78 -12.97 15.66
CA TRP A 64 -7.69 -13.59 14.68
C TRP A 64 -6.99 -14.13 13.42
N LEU A 65 -5.80 -13.61 13.07
CA LEU A 65 -5.02 -14.09 11.92
C LEU A 65 -4.01 -15.18 12.30
N LYS A 66 -3.86 -15.51 13.60
CA LYS A 66 -2.81 -16.39 14.11
C LYS A 66 -2.86 -17.78 13.48
N GLU A 67 -4.03 -18.43 13.48
CA GLU A 67 -4.18 -19.78 12.95
C GLU A 67 -3.79 -19.89 11.48
N TYR A 68 -4.15 -18.89 10.67
CA TYR A 68 -3.78 -18.83 9.26
C TYR A 68 -2.27 -18.68 9.06
N ILE A 69 -1.62 -17.79 9.82
CA ILE A 69 -0.16 -17.58 9.74
C ILE A 69 0.59 -18.81 10.21
N ASP A 70 0.15 -19.43 11.30
CA ASP A 70 0.76 -20.62 11.87
C ASP A 70 0.67 -21.79 10.89
N LEU A 71 -0.48 -21.99 10.25
CA LEU A 71 -0.67 -23.00 9.21
C LEU A 71 0.30 -22.78 8.05
N ASN A 72 0.38 -21.56 7.50
CA ASN A 72 1.28 -21.26 6.39
C ASN A 72 2.76 -21.42 6.77
N ASN A 73 3.13 -21.09 8.01
CA ASN A 73 4.50 -21.27 8.51
C ASN A 73 4.84 -22.75 8.70
N ALA A 74 3.90 -23.56 9.20
CA ALA A 74 4.06 -25.00 9.31
C ALA A 74 4.24 -25.63 7.93
N GLN A 75 3.35 -25.32 6.99
CA GLN A 75 3.44 -25.82 5.61
C GLN A 75 4.73 -25.38 4.91
N ARG A 76 5.17 -24.13 5.14
CA ARG A 76 6.46 -23.64 4.62
C ARG A 76 7.65 -24.39 5.18
N THR A 77 7.62 -24.78 6.46
CA THR A 77 8.69 -25.55 7.11
C THR A 77 8.75 -26.99 6.59
N LEU A 78 7.59 -27.59 6.32
CA LEU A 78 7.47 -28.95 5.77
C LEU A 78 7.82 -29.03 4.28
N SER A 79 7.67 -27.92 3.54
CA SER A 79 7.94 -27.88 2.11
C SER A 79 9.41 -28.15 1.79
N THR A 80 9.68 -29.07 0.89
CA THR A 80 11.04 -29.37 0.40
C THR A 80 11.41 -28.48 -0.79
N ASN A 81 10.43 -28.18 -1.65
CA ASN A 81 10.61 -27.40 -2.87
C ASN A 81 10.55 -25.88 -2.61
N ASP A 82 11.47 -25.14 -3.22
CA ASP A 82 11.52 -23.67 -3.17
C ASP A 82 10.26 -23.00 -3.70
N PHE A 83 9.60 -23.60 -4.70
CA PHE A 83 8.31 -23.11 -5.20
C PHE A 83 7.26 -23.06 -4.09
N GLN A 84 7.10 -24.17 -3.35
CA GLN A 84 6.10 -24.28 -2.28
C GLN A 84 6.45 -23.35 -1.11
N LYS A 85 7.72 -23.27 -0.73
CA LYS A 85 8.18 -22.31 0.29
C LYS A 85 7.84 -20.87 -0.08
N ASN A 86 8.05 -20.50 -1.35
CA ASN A 86 7.73 -19.17 -1.86
C ASN A 86 6.22 -18.92 -1.91
N LEU A 87 5.42 -19.93 -2.24
CA LEU A 87 3.95 -19.84 -2.21
C LEU A 87 3.45 -19.51 -0.80
N PHE A 88 3.82 -20.28 0.22
CA PHE A 88 3.36 -20.02 1.59
C PHE A 88 3.86 -18.68 2.15
N LYS A 89 5.09 -18.28 1.79
CA LYS A 89 5.59 -16.93 2.09
C LYS A 89 4.72 -15.86 1.42
N LEU A 90 4.38 -16.04 0.15
CA LEU A 90 3.54 -15.11 -0.59
C LEU A 90 2.13 -15.03 0.01
N MET A 91 1.54 -16.14 0.46
CA MET A 91 0.22 -16.16 1.10
C MET A 91 0.17 -15.29 2.35
N ASN A 92 1.21 -15.33 3.20
CA ASN A 92 1.32 -14.44 4.36
C ASN A 92 1.53 -12.97 3.95
N ASN A 93 2.47 -12.72 3.03
CA ASN A 93 2.78 -11.36 2.58
C ASN A 93 1.62 -10.69 1.82
N SER A 94 0.83 -11.47 1.08
CA SER A 94 -0.28 -10.96 0.27
C SER A 94 -1.41 -10.41 1.14
N VAL A 95 -1.68 -11.03 2.30
CA VAL A 95 -2.67 -10.51 3.25
C VAL A 95 -2.27 -9.11 3.71
N TYR A 96 -1.01 -8.92 4.12
CA TYR A 96 -0.48 -7.61 4.49
C TYR A 96 -0.51 -6.61 3.32
N GLY A 97 -0.04 -7.02 2.14
CA GLY A 97 -0.08 -6.16 0.95
C GLY A 97 -1.49 -5.71 0.59
N LYS A 98 -2.48 -6.58 0.80
CA LYS A 98 -3.89 -6.29 0.53
C LYS A 98 -4.49 -5.29 1.51
N THR A 99 -4.08 -5.30 2.78
CA THR A 99 -4.60 -4.34 3.77
C THR A 99 -4.05 -2.93 3.55
N MET A 100 -2.84 -2.80 2.99
CA MET A 100 -2.18 -1.53 2.63
C MET A 100 -2.46 -1.07 1.19
N GLU A 101 -3.37 -1.72 0.48
CA GLU A 101 -3.66 -1.40 -0.92
C GLU A 101 -4.28 0.00 -1.07
N ASN A 102 -3.65 0.86 -1.88
CA ASN A 102 -4.21 2.16 -2.24
C ASN A 102 -5.19 2.02 -3.42
N VAL A 103 -6.49 2.10 -3.11
CA VAL A 103 -7.59 1.98 -4.08
C VAL A 103 -7.62 3.11 -5.11
N ASP A 104 -7.07 4.29 -4.80
CA ASP A 104 -7.09 5.45 -5.69
C ASP A 104 -6.10 5.31 -6.85
N LYS A 105 -5.05 4.49 -6.65
CA LYS A 105 -4.05 4.21 -7.68
C LYS A 105 -4.51 3.15 -8.69
N ARG A 106 -5.66 2.50 -8.48
CA ARG A 106 -6.19 1.51 -9.41
C ARG A 106 -6.55 2.18 -10.73
N LYS A 107 -6.08 1.60 -11.82
CA LYS A 107 -6.35 2.07 -13.18
C LYS A 107 -7.30 1.11 -13.85
N ASP A 108 -8.37 1.64 -14.44
CA ASP A 108 -9.26 0.84 -15.28
C ASP A 108 -8.72 0.91 -16.71
N VAL A 109 -8.15 -0.20 -17.16
CA VAL A 109 -7.61 -0.34 -18.52
C VAL A 109 -8.48 -1.32 -19.29
N LYS A 110 -8.96 -0.90 -20.47
CA LYS A 110 -9.71 -1.76 -21.39
C LYS A 110 -8.88 -2.02 -22.64
N LEU A 111 -8.73 -3.28 -22.98
CA LEU A 111 -8.14 -3.71 -24.25
C LEU A 111 -9.26 -3.87 -25.27
N VAL A 112 -9.11 -3.25 -26.43
CA VAL A 112 -10.11 -3.27 -27.49
C VAL A 112 -9.44 -3.56 -28.83
N CYS A 113 -10.08 -4.42 -29.63
CA CYS A 113 -9.70 -4.70 -31.01
C CYS A 113 -10.61 -3.92 -31.97
N GLY A 114 -10.07 -3.00 -32.76
CA GLY A 114 -10.77 -2.21 -33.77
C GLY A 114 -11.26 -0.83 -33.31
N TRP A 115 -11.44 0.07 -34.28
CA TRP A 115 -11.75 1.48 -34.06
C TRP A 115 -13.25 1.78 -33.92
N GLU A 116 -14.05 1.31 -34.87
CA GLU A 116 -15.47 1.64 -34.98
C GLU A 116 -16.33 0.70 -34.17
N SER A 117 -17.35 1.25 -33.51
CA SER A 117 -18.24 0.44 -32.70
C SER A 117 -19.11 -0.44 -33.60
N GLU A 118 -19.06 -1.75 -33.41
CA GLU A 118 -19.93 -2.70 -34.10
C GLU A 118 -21.06 -3.11 -33.14
N GLY A 119 -22.29 -2.68 -33.46
CA GLY A 119 -23.48 -3.00 -32.68
C GLY A 119 -23.39 -2.55 -31.21
N LYS A 120 -23.51 -3.51 -30.27
CA LYS A 120 -23.50 -3.24 -28.82
C LYS A 120 -22.09 -3.21 -28.20
N VAL A 121 -21.04 -3.56 -28.96
CA VAL A 121 -19.67 -3.61 -28.44
C VAL A 121 -19.02 -2.24 -28.55
N GLN A 122 -18.77 -1.59 -27.40
CA GLN A 122 -18.05 -0.32 -27.34
C GLN A 122 -16.60 -0.53 -27.77
N LYS A 123 -16.25 -0.09 -28.99
CA LYS A 123 -14.88 -0.11 -29.48
C LYS A 123 -14.11 1.16 -29.09
N ALA A 124 -12.90 1.37 -29.64
CA ALA A 124 -11.96 2.38 -29.16
C ALA A 124 -12.56 3.79 -29.14
N ARG A 125 -13.25 4.19 -30.22
CA ARG A 125 -13.87 5.51 -30.36
C ARG A 125 -14.88 5.82 -29.25
N ALA A 126 -15.73 4.85 -28.89
CA ALA A 126 -16.74 5.02 -27.85
C ALA A 126 -16.14 5.17 -26.45
N LEU A 127 -14.99 4.53 -26.19
CA LEU A 127 -14.29 4.66 -24.91
C LEU A 127 -13.48 5.95 -24.80
N ILE A 128 -12.91 6.44 -25.91
CA ILE A 128 -12.22 7.74 -25.97
C ILE A 128 -13.21 8.89 -25.76
N ALA A 129 -14.43 8.78 -26.29
CA ALA A 129 -15.46 9.79 -26.13
C ALA A 129 -16.00 9.93 -24.69
N LYS A 130 -15.65 9.02 -23.77
CA LYS A 130 -16.13 9.11 -22.39
C LYS A 130 -15.45 10.26 -21.64
N PRO A 131 -16.17 10.98 -20.76
CA PRO A 131 -15.60 12.10 -20.00
C PRO A 131 -14.50 11.67 -19.02
N ASN A 132 -14.44 10.38 -18.67
CA ASN A 132 -13.41 9.83 -17.81
C ASN A 132 -12.23 9.22 -18.58
N PHE A 133 -12.09 9.49 -19.88
CA PHE A 133 -10.91 9.09 -20.64
C PHE A 133 -9.63 9.70 -20.04
N HIS A 134 -8.57 8.89 -19.96
CA HIS A 134 -7.26 9.35 -19.50
C HIS A 134 -6.22 9.34 -20.61
N SER A 135 -6.02 8.18 -21.23
CA SER A 135 -4.99 7.98 -22.25
C SER A 135 -5.28 6.72 -23.04
N SER A 136 -4.73 6.63 -24.25
CA SER A 136 -4.70 5.41 -25.06
C SER A 136 -3.26 5.01 -25.39
N THR A 137 -3.03 3.71 -25.52
CA THR A 137 -1.77 3.13 -25.96
C THR A 137 -2.07 2.13 -27.06
N HIS A 138 -1.49 2.35 -28.24
CA HIS A 138 -1.64 1.46 -29.38
C HIS A 138 -0.58 0.36 -29.28
N PHE A 139 -1.00 -0.91 -29.37
CA PHE A 139 -0.09 -2.07 -29.36
C PHE A 139 0.10 -2.65 -30.75
N SER A 140 -0.95 -2.67 -31.57
CA SER A 140 -0.93 -3.06 -32.98
C SER A 140 -1.98 -2.25 -33.77
N GLU A 141 -2.09 -2.49 -35.07
CA GLU A 141 -3.06 -1.81 -35.94
C GLU A 141 -4.50 -1.95 -35.40
N ASP A 142 -4.83 -3.14 -34.89
CA ASP A 142 -6.16 -3.40 -34.34
C ASP A 142 -6.23 -3.31 -32.81
N LEU A 143 -5.14 -3.48 -32.07
CA LEU A 143 -5.19 -3.56 -30.60
C LEU A 143 -4.82 -2.24 -29.92
N VAL A 144 -5.76 -1.70 -29.14
CA VAL A 144 -5.58 -0.47 -28.37
C VAL A 144 -5.94 -0.70 -26.90
N ALA A 145 -5.04 -0.30 -25.99
CA ALA A 145 -5.35 -0.12 -24.57
C ALA A 145 -5.91 1.28 -24.34
N ILE A 146 -7.06 1.36 -23.70
CA ILE A 146 -7.66 2.63 -23.27
C ILE A 146 -7.71 2.65 -21.76
N GLN A 147 -7.01 3.61 -21.17
CA GLN A 147 -7.04 3.88 -19.74
C GLN A 147 -8.17 4.89 -19.44
N LEU A 148 -9.03 4.52 -18.51
CA LEU A 148 -10.09 5.37 -17.98
C LEU A 148 -9.76 5.75 -16.52
N LYS A 149 -10.09 6.99 -16.15
CA LYS A 149 -10.10 7.44 -14.75
C LYS A 149 -11.29 6.80 -14.03
N ARG A 150 -11.05 6.31 -12.83
CA ARG A 150 -12.13 5.89 -11.93
C ARG A 150 -12.82 7.11 -11.37
N MET A 151 -14.15 7.17 -11.51
CA MET A 151 -14.95 8.26 -10.97
C MET A 151 -15.25 8.09 -9.48
N TYR A 152 -15.30 6.84 -9.02
CA TYR A 152 -15.58 6.50 -7.63
C TYR A 152 -14.56 5.48 -7.12
N ALA A 153 -14.05 5.74 -5.91
CA ALA A 153 -13.21 4.83 -5.15
C ALA A 153 -13.94 4.43 -3.86
N PHE A 154 -14.01 3.13 -3.60
CA PHE A 154 -14.60 2.59 -2.38
C PHE A 154 -13.49 2.15 -1.43
N TYR A 155 -13.38 2.83 -0.29
CA TYR A 155 -12.35 2.58 0.72
C TYR A 155 -12.72 1.40 1.62
N ASN A 156 -12.69 0.19 1.05
CA ASN A 156 -13.00 -1.06 1.77
C ASN A 156 -11.76 -1.84 2.21
N LYS A 157 -10.62 -1.16 2.34
CA LYS A 157 -9.36 -1.79 2.75
C LYS A 157 -9.08 -1.43 4.20
N PRO A 158 -8.82 -2.43 5.07
CA PRO A 158 -8.55 -2.18 6.49
C PRO A 158 -7.12 -1.64 6.68
N MET A 159 -6.87 -0.40 6.26
CA MET A 159 -5.53 0.21 6.29
C MET A 159 -4.94 0.29 7.70
N TYR A 160 -5.78 0.43 8.73
CA TYR A 160 -5.36 0.45 10.13
C TYR A 160 -4.63 -0.84 10.55
N LEU A 161 -5.00 -1.98 9.96
CA LEU A 161 -4.38 -3.28 10.23
C LEU A 161 -2.97 -3.31 9.67
N GLY A 162 -2.80 -2.96 8.39
CA GLY A 162 -1.49 -2.90 7.75
C GLY A 162 -0.57 -1.88 8.43
N PHE A 163 -1.11 -0.71 8.77
CA PHE A 163 -0.40 0.30 9.54
C PHE A 163 0.10 -0.26 10.88
N THR A 164 -0.77 -0.93 11.64
CA THR A 164 -0.41 -1.49 12.96
C THR A 164 0.66 -2.57 12.84
N VAL A 165 0.55 -3.48 11.88
CA VAL A 165 1.57 -4.53 11.64
C VAL A 165 2.93 -3.91 11.30
N LEU A 166 2.95 -2.90 10.43
CA LEU A 166 4.17 -2.20 10.05
C LEU A 166 4.82 -1.49 11.25
N GLU A 167 4.03 -0.76 12.04
CA GLU A 167 4.53 -0.04 13.21
C GLU A 167 5.04 -1.00 14.29
N LEU A 168 4.30 -2.08 14.58
CA LEU A 168 4.73 -3.08 15.56
C LEU A 168 5.99 -3.83 15.13
N SER A 169 6.28 -3.96 13.84
CA SER A 169 7.53 -4.56 13.36
C SER A 169 8.78 -3.72 13.67
N LYS A 170 8.59 -2.41 13.95
CA LYS A 170 9.66 -1.48 14.36
C LYS A 170 9.85 -1.50 15.88
N TRP A 171 8.83 -1.90 16.62
CA TRP A 171 8.84 -1.99 18.07
C TRP A 171 9.69 -3.19 18.51
N LYS A 172 10.79 -2.93 19.21
CA LYS A 172 11.71 -3.91 19.81
C LYS A 172 12.20 -3.39 21.15
#